data_AF-A0A4Y6IEI6-F1
#
_entry.id   AF-A0A4Y6IEI6-F1
#
_cell.length_a   1.000
_cell.length_b   1.000
_cell.length_c   1.000
_cell.angle_alpha   90.00
_cell.angle_beta   90.00
_cell.angle_gamma   90.00
#
_symmetry.space_group_name_H-M   'P 1'
#
loop_
_entity.id
_entity.type
_entity.pdbx_description
1 polymer ?
#
loop_
_entity_poly.entity_id
_entity_poly.type
_entity_poly.pdbx_seq_one_letter_code
_entity_poly.pdbx_strand_id
1 'polypeptide(L)'
;MPAEIELKLFFPLQVRSDIITHFSRLEAAISQEPIHLANAYFDTPQLDLRALDMGLRIRSGINVNEQTIKTSGKVVGGIHSRPEYNVDISGNFPELALFPPHIWPSSESAASLQSQLYCLFNTDFERRCWHIQLGESLVEVALDLGSISSDNAKGEAAMSSVSEPICELEFELLSGKPAALLTLAQDLAAKVPVAIARASKAQRGYRIAGLGALPKLKAIADISELSQGSGALAVLEYGLDAWPLLLENLAVLTPLMNGANLSAIIDAWSQLISVLELLQGAVVTISSKIEPEKLAAVNLEFTKVKDCLSQVIELLNTLANASEAPNAWPQITSEQRPEQTQELLQFNWLEQLKQLQHNLVMGQLQLNLLGLLLAGSGKE
;
A
#
# COMPACT_ATOMS: atom_id res chain seq x y z
N MET A 1 1.02 23.97 7.66
CA MET A 1 1.86 23.55 6.52
C MET A 1 0.95 22.91 5.47
N PRO A 2 1.28 23.03 4.17
CA PRO A 2 0.60 22.25 3.15
C PRO A 2 0.84 20.75 3.38
N ALA A 3 -0.09 19.91 2.94
CA ALA A 3 0.07 18.46 3.01
C ALA A 3 1.09 18.01 1.95
N GLU A 4 1.93 17.04 2.32
CA GLU A 4 2.74 16.25 1.39
C GLU A 4 1.81 15.44 0.49
N ILE A 5 1.98 15.51 -0.83
CA ILE A 5 1.19 14.73 -1.81
C ILE A 5 2.12 13.72 -2.48
N GLU A 6 1.87 12.43 -2.25
CA GLU A 6 2.72 11.34 -2.77
C GLU A 6 1.89 10.19 -3.38
N LEU A 7 2.43 9.55 -4.42
CA LEU A 7 1.98 8.25 -4.90
C LEU A 7 3.08 7.22 -4.59
N LYS A 8 2.71 6.11 -3.95
CA LYS A 8 3.67 5.05 -3.60
C LYS A 8 3.42 3.81 -4.42
N LEU A 9 4.50 3.20 -4.92
CA LEU A 9 4.48 1.93 -5.62
C LEU A 9 5.40 0.92 -4.93
N PHE A 10 4.96 -0.34 -4.87
CA PHE A 10 5.83 -1.49 -4.61
C PHE A 10 6.33 -2.08 -5.92
N PHE A 11 7.49 -2.74 -5.89
CA PHE A 11 8.03 -3.45 -7.05
C PHE A 11 8.81 -4.70 -6.61
N PRO A 12 8.89 -5.75 -7.46
CA PRO A 12 9.77 -6.89 -7.20
C PRO A 12 11.25 -6.48 -7.23
N LEU A 13 12.06 -6.86 -6.24
CA LEU A 13 13.47 -6.43 -6.14
C LEU A 13 14.29 -6.72 -7.41
N GLN A 14 13.93 -7.75 -8.17
CA GLN A 14 14.58 -8.17 -9.41
C GLN A 14 14.58 -7.07 -10.48
N VAL A 15 13.62 -6.14 -10.46
CA VAL A 15 13.49 -5.09 -11.48
C VAL A 15 14.10 -3.74 -11.06
N ARG A 16 14.82 -3.72 -9.94
CA ARG A 16 15.54 -2.54 -9.44
C ARG A 16 16.43 -1.88 -10.50
N SER A 17 17.20 -2.68 -11.24
CA SER A 17 18.13 -2.14 -12.26
C SER A 17 17.39 -1.42 -13.38
N ASP A 18 16.21 -1.91 -13.75
CA ASP A 18 15.39 -1.35 -14.82
C ASP A 18 14.80 0.00 -14.37
N ILE A 19 14.37 0.10 -13.11
CA ILE A 19 13.91 1.35 -12.49
C ILE A 19 15.02 2.40 -12.49
N ILE A 20 16.20 2.05 -11.99
CA ILE A 20 17.36 2.97 -11.94
C ILE A 20 17.73 3.43 -13.34
N THR A 21 17.73 2.50 -14.30
CA THR A 21 18.06 2.77 -15.70
C THR A 21 17.02 3.67 -16.35
N HIS A 22 15.74 3.44 -16.07
CA HIS A 22 14.64 4.23 -16.58
C HIS A 22 14.77 5.70 -16.18
N PHE A 23 14.82 5.99 -14.86
CA PHE A 23 14.85 7.38 -14.39
C PHE A 23 16.18 8.08 -14.70
N SER A 24 17.31 7.37 -14.62
CA SER A 24 18.62 7.96 -14.96
C SER A 24 18.78 8.31 -16.45
N ARG A 25 17.91 7.81 -17.34
CA ARG A 25 17.95 8.10 -18.78
C ARG A 25 16.97 9.20 -19.20
N LEU A 26 16.09 9.64 -18.31
CA LEU A 26 15.19 10.73 -18.60
C LEU A 26 15.99 12.04 -18.67
N GLU A 27 15.93 12.73 -19.80
CA GLU A 27 16.67 13.99 -20.01
C GLU A 27 16.29 15.06 -18.97
N ALA A 28 15.03 15.05 -18.51
CA ALA A 28 14.50 15.98 -17.52
C ALA A 28 14.80 15.58 -16.06
N ALA A 29 15.48 14.45 -15.83
CA ALA A 29 15.78 13.96 -14.49
C ALA A 29 17.15 14.43 -14.00
N ILE A 30 17.16 15.02 -12.81
CA ILE A 30 18.38 15.39 -12.08
C ILE A 30 18.57 14.38 -10.94
N SER A 31 19.55 13.49 -11.10
CA SER A 31 19.91 12.53 -10.06
C SER A 31 20.48 13.23 -8.85
N GLN A 32 20.04 12.82 -7.66
CA GLN A 32 20.62 13.22 -6.39
C GLN A 32 21.61 12.16 -5.91
N GLU A 33 22.51 12.55 -5.00
CA GLU A 33 23.39 11.59 -4.33
C GLU A 33 22.55 10.62 -3.47
N PRO A 34 22.81 9.30 -3.55
CA PRO A 34 22.16 8.36 -2.66
C PRO A 34 22.47 8.67 -1.19
N ILE A 35 21.45 8.57 -0.34
CA ILE A 35 21.57 8.80 1.09
C ILE A 35 21.12 7.56 1.86
N HIS A 36 21.75 7.35 3.01
CA HIS A 36 21.33 6.32 3.95
C HIS A 36 20.43 6.93 5.01
N LEU A 37 19.27 6.33 5.24
CA LEU A 37 18.23 6.82 6.14
C LEU A 37 17.94 5.78 7.23
N ALA A 38 18.44 6.05 8.44
CA ALA A 38 18.11 5.29 9.64
C ALA A 38 17.05 6.04 10.44
N ASN A 39 15.94 5.37 10.75
CA ASN A 39 14.81 5.97 11.46
C ASN A 39 14.34 5.05 12.59
N ALA A 40 13.99 5.64 13.73
CA ALA A 40 13.36 4.97 14.87
C ALA A 40 11.95 5.53 15.06
N TYR A 41 10.94 4.66 15.21
CA TYR A 41 9.54 5.05 15.39
C TYR A 41 9.11 4.86 16.83
N PHE A 42 8.34 5.82 17.32
CA PHE A 42 7.96 5.90 18.73
C PHE A 42 6.43 5.98 18.89
N ASP A 43 5.92 5.32 19.92
CA ASP A 43 4.54 5.46 20.39
C ASP A 43 4.48 5.10 21.89
N THR A 44 3.31 5.19 22.49
CA THR A 44 3.03 4.73 23.85
C THR A 44 2.66 3.24 23.87
N PRO A 45 2.67 2.57 25.03
CA PRO A 45 2.27 1.16 25.12
C PRO A 45 0.81 0.90 24.72
N GLN A 46 -0.02 1.95 24.76
CA GLN A 46 -1.43 1.94 24.38
C GLN A 46 -1.64 2.28 22.90
N LEU A 47 -0.58 2.64 22.17
CA LEU A 47 -0.60 3.06 20.78
C LEU A 47 -1.44 4.32 20.56
N ASP A 48 -1.29 5.30 21.46
CA ASP A 48 -2.08 6.54 21.44
C ASP A 48 -1.85 7.32 20.13
N LEU A 49 -0.61 7.42 19.63
CA LEU A 49 -0.34 8.08 18.35
C LEU A 49 -0.94 7.32 17.17
N ARG A 50 -0.85 5.98 17.18
CA ARG A 50 -1.49 5.15 16.16
C ARG A 50 -3.01 5.33 16.14
N ALA A 51 -3.65 5.45 17.30
CA ALA A 51 -5.09 5.67 17.41
C ALA A 51 -5.52 7.02 16.80
N LEU A 52 -4.61 8.00 16.74
CA LEU A 52 -4.78 9.28 16.07
C LEU A 52 -4.36 9.26 14.58
N ASP A 53 -4.02 8.10 14.03
CA ASP A 53 -3.40 7.93 12.70
C ASP A 53 -2.15 8.82 12.52
N MET A 54 -1.38 8.98 13.60
CA MET A 54 -0.10 9.69 13.60
C MET A 54 1.08 8.73 13.58
N GLY A 55 2.16 9.15 12.91
CA GLY A 55 3.45 8.46 12.91
C GLY A 55 4.54 9.40 13.38
N LEU A 56 5.19 9.07 14.50
CA LEU A 56 6.31 9.80 15.06
C LEU A 56 7.60 9.02 14.83
N ARG A 57 8.60 9.70 14.28
CA ARG A 57 9.94 9.13 14.12
C ARG A 57 11.03 10.11 14.50
N ILE A 58 12.19 9.56 14.80
CA ILE A 58 13.48 10.26 14.67
C ILE A 58 14.21 9.66 13.48
N ARG A 59 14.78 10.52 12.66
CA ARG A 59 15.73 10.19 11.60
C ARG A 59 17.12 10.62 12.04
N SER A 60 18.05 9.68 12.04
CA SER A 60 19.44 9.94 12.39
C SER A 60 20.14 10.67 11.24
N GLY A 61 20.75 11.82 11.54
CA GLY A 61 21.62 12.55 10.61
C GLY A 61 23.08 12.55 11.06
N ILE A 62 23.98 13.04 10.21
CA ILE A 62 25.43 13.08 10.52
C ILE A 62 25.73 14.03 11.70
N ASN A 63 25.09 15.20 11.71
CA ASN A 63 25.35 16.25 12.70
C ASN A 63 24.13 16.59 13.57
N VAL A 64 22.93 16.42 13.02
CA VAL A 64 21.66 16.78 13.64
C VAL A 64 20.66 15.70 13.29
N ASN A 65 19.84 15.30 14.26
CA ASN A 65 18.72 14.40 14.02
C ASN A 65 17.48 15.22 13.67
N GLU A 66 16.58 14.63 12.90
CA GLU A 66 15.28 15.23 12.60
C GLU A 66 14.21 14.40 13.33
N GLN A 67 13.31 15.05 14.07
CA GLN A 67 12.05 14.40 14.44
C GLN A 67 10.94 14.82 13.49
N THR A 68 10.16 13.82 13.07
CA THR A 68 9.02 14.02 12.17
C THR A 68 7.76 13.49 12.85
N ILE A 69 6.68 14.29 12.83
CA ILE A 69 5.33 13.77 13.06
C ILE A 69 4.49 13.94 11.79
N LYS A 70 4.02 12.82 11.25
CA LYS A 70 3.04 12.78 10.15
C LYS A 70 1.67 12.56 10.76
N THR A 71 0.72 13.44 10.47
CA THR A 71 -0.65 13.39 11.04
C THR A 71 -1.64 12.72 10.10
N SER A 72 -2.87 12.50 10.57
CA SER A 72 -3.92 11.91 9.74
C SER A 72 -4.15 12.73 8.46
N GLY A 73 -4.38 12.02 7.37
CA GLY A 73 -4.48 12.59 6.03
C GLY A 73 -5.57 11.93 5.21
N LYS A 74 -5.58 12.20 3.92
CA LYS A 74 -6.47 11.58 2.95
C LYS A 74 -5.67 10.65 2.05
N VAL A 75 -6.28 9.53 1.67
CA VAL A 75 -5.78 8.65 0.62
C VAL A 75 -6.88 8.53 -0.41
N VAL A 76 -6.56 8.78 -1.67
CA VAL A 76 -7.48 8.59 -2.81
C VAL A 76 -6.76 7.76 -3.85
N GLY A 77 -7.14 6.49 -3.99
CA GLY A 77 -6.59 5.58 -4.98
C GLY A 77 -5.06 5.45 -4.95
N GLY A 78 -4.46 5.47 -3.75
CA GLY A 78 -3.01 5.37 -3.55
C GLY A 78 -2.24 6.69 -3.52
N ILE A 79 -2.90 7.82 -3.81
CA ILE A 79 -2.32 9.14 -3.57
C ILE A 79 -2.55 9.54 -2.11
N HIS A 80 -1.48 9.67 -1.35
CA HIS A 80 -1.50 10.13 0.03
C HIS A 80 -1.38 11.65 0.08
N SER A 81 -2.19 12.28 0.92
CA SER A 81 -2.12 13.70 1.24
C SER A 81 -2.20 13.88 2.74
N ARG A 82 -1.08 14.13 3.42
CA ARG A 82 -1.06 14.29 4.88
C ARG A 82 -0.20 15.47 5.35
N PRO A 83 -0.58 16.17 6.42
CA PRO A 83 0.29 17.16 7.05
C PRO A 83 1.47 16.47 7.74
N GLU A 84 2.65 17.03 7.54
CA GLU A 84 3.90 16.60 8.14
C GLU A 84 4.58 17.79 8.83
N TYR A 85 5.22 17.52 9.96
CA TYR A 85 5.99 18.50 10.71
C TYR A 85 7.36 17.94 11.03
N ASN A 86 8.41 18.65 10.58
CA ASN A 86 9.81 18.30 10.78
C ASN A 86 10.48 19.32 11.69
N VAL A 87 11.25 18.84 12.68
CA VAL A 87 12.00 19.67 13.61
C VAL A 87 13.37 19.04 13.87
N ASP A 88 14.42 19.82 13.70
CA ASP A 88 15.79 19.43 14.07
C ASP A 88 15.93 19.31 15.59
N ILE A 89 16.56 18.22 16.05
CA ILE A 89 16.86 17.93 17.45
C ILE A 89 18.29 17.42 17.62
N SER A 90 18.89 17.68 18.78
CA SER A 90 20.22 17.16 19.13
C SER A 90 20.19 15.77 19.79
N GLY A 91 19.01 15.34 20.27
CA GLY A 91 18.83 14.08 20.97
C GLY A 91 18.40 12.92 20.08
N ASN A 92 18.41 11.71 20.65
CA ASN A 92 17.90 10.49 20.02
C ASN A 92 16.50 10.10 20.55
N PHE A 93 15.81 11.01 21.24
CA PHE A 93 14.48 10.79 21.81
C PHE A 93 13.53 11.94 21.43
N PRO A 94 12.27 11.67 21.04
CA PRO A 94 11.38 12.72 20.54
C PRO A 94 11.07 13.77 21.60
N GLU A 95 10.89 15.01 21.17
CA GLU A 95 10.49 16.13 22.02
C GLU A 95 9.16 16.71 21.51
N LEU A 96 8.05 16.15 22.00
CA LEU A 96 6.70 16.42 21.49
C LEU A 96 6.29 17.89 21.64
N ALA A 97 6.83 18.58 22.64
CA ALA A 97 6.56 20.00 22.89
C ALA A 97 7.09 20.93 21.79
N LEU A 98 8.00 20.44 20.92
CA LEU A 98 8.51 21.21 19.78
C LEU A 98 7.52 21.24 18.60
N PHE A 99 6.54 20.34 18.58
CA PHE A 99 5.50 20.36 17.56
C PHE A 99 4.39 21.38 17.90
N PRO A 100 3.71 21.95 16.89
CA PRO A 100 2.67 22.94 17.13
C PRO A 100 1.52 22.40 18.00
N PRO A 101 1.04 23.15 19.02
CA PRO A 101 0.01 22.66 19.93
C PRO A 101 -1.30 22.22 19.26
N HIS A 102 -1.64 22.79 18.09
CA HIS A 102 -2.89 22.51 17.39
C HIS A 102 -2.95 21.12 16.74
N ILE A 103 -1.85 20.38 16.67
CA ILE A 103 -1.85 19.02 16.10
C ILE A 103 -2.39 17.98 17.10
N TRP A 104 -2.43 18.31 18.39
CA TRP A 104 -2.87 17.42 19.45
C TRP A 104 -4.38 17.58 19.71
N PRO A 105 -5.14 16.49 19.87
CA PRO A 105 -6.55 16.58 20.25
C PRO A 105 -6.69 17.12 21.68
N SER A 106 -7.81 17.75 22.02
CA SER A 106 -8.00 18.34 23.36
C SER A 106 -7.94 17.33 24.52
N SER A 107 -8.15 16.04 24.23
CA SER A 107 -8.10 14.94 25.19
C SER A 107 -6.69 14.46 25.52
N GLU A 108 -5.69 14.80 24.71
CA GLU A 108 -4.31 14.35 24.87
C GLU A 108 -3.35 15.53 24.83
N SER A 109 -2.45 15.63 25.79
CA SER A 109 -1.39 16.63 25.76
C SER A 109 -0.08 16.00 25.30
N ALA A 110 0.71 16.74 24.54
CA ALA A 110 2.10 16.36 24.24
C ALA A 110 2.85 15.97 25.53
N ALA A 111 2.62 16.67 26.63
CA ALA A 111 3.25 16.40 27.93
C ALA A 111 2.86 15.04 28.52
N SER A 112 1.59 14.60 28.41
CA SER A 112 1.14 13.31 28.94
C SER A 112 1.66 12.12 28.14
N LEU A 113 1.86 12.29 26.83
CA LEU A 113 2.39 11.25 25.96
C LEU A 113 3.92 11.13 26.10
N GLN A 114 4.62 12.25 26.29
CA GLN A 114 6.08 12.34 26.28
C GLN A 114 6.78 11.32 27.18
N SER A 115 6.29 11.10 28.40
CA SER A 115 6.91 10.20 29.37
C SER A 115 6.64 8.71 29.11
N GLN A 116 5.70 8.40 28.21
CA GLN A 116 5.29 7.04 27.89
C GLN A 116 5.89 6.53 26.58
N LEU A 117 6.48 7.43 25.78
CA LEU A 117 7.07 7.07 24.50
C LEU A 117 8.20 6.05 24.67
N TYR A 118 8.23 5.08 23.77
CA TYR A 118 9.37 4.19 23.60
C TYR A 118 9.49 3.80 22.11
N CYS A 119 10.69 3.35 21.73
CA CYS A 119 10.93 2.91 20.35
C CYS A 119 10.22 1.57 20.10
N LEU A 120 9.36 1.53 19.09
CA LEU A 120 8.65 0.34 18.67
C LEU A 120 9.42 -0.48 17.64
N PHE A 121 9.85 0.18 16.57
CA PHE A 121 10.47 -0.43 15.41
C PHE A 121 11.35 0.60 14.70
N ASN A 122 12.23 0.11 13.83
CA ASN A 122 13.16 0.89 13.05
C ASN A 122 12.92 0.70 11.56
N THR A 123 13.33 1.67 10.76
CA THR A 123 13.46 1.54 9.30
C THR A 123 14.84 2.01 8.88
N ASP A 124 15.54 1.18 8.12
CA ASP A 124 16.91 1.40 7.68
C ASP A 124 16.98 1.12 6.18
N PHE A 125 17.28 2.14 5.37
CA PHE A 125 17.28 2.01 3.92
C PHE A 125 18.19 3.01 3.21
N GLU A 126 18.67 2.63 2.03
CA GLU A 126 19.25 3.54 1.04
C GLU A 126 18.12 4.18 0.23
N ARG A 127 18.13 5.51 0.14
CA ARG A 127 17.25 6.30 -0.72
C ARG A 127 18.06 6.86 -1.88
N ARG A 128 17.55 6.65 -3.09
CA ARG A 128 18.04 7.29 -4.32
C ARG A 128 16.96 8.15 -4.93
N CYS A 129 17.25 9.42 -5.17
CA CYS A 129 16.27 10.37 -5.67
C CYS A 129 16.60 10.88 -7.08
N TRP A 130 15.55 11.16 -7.85
CA TRP A 130 15.60 11.95 -9.06
C TRP A 130 14.58 13.08 -8.96
N HIS A 131 15.00 14.30 -9.27
CA HIS A 131 14.07 15.44 -9.45
C HIS A 131 13.73 15.56 -10.92
N ILE A 132 12.45 15.44 -11.25
CA ILE A 132 11.98 15.37 -12.64
C ILE A 132 11.03 16.54 -12.90
N GLN A 133 11.40 17.38 -13.86
CA GLN A 133 10.52 18.45 -14.34
C GLN A 133 9.56 17.88 -15.40
N LEU A 134 8.25 18.00 -15.15
CA LEU A 134 7.21 17.62 -16.10
C LEU A 134 6.21 18.77 -16.27
N GLY A 135 6.35 19.52 -17.37
CA GLY A 135 5.59 20.74 -17.60
C GLY A 135 5.87 21.76 -16.49
N GLU A 136 4.81 22.20 -15.78
CA GLU A 136 4.90 23.12 -14.63
C GLU A 136 5.13 22.40 -13.29
N SER A 137 5.23 21.07 -13.28
CA SER A 137 5.35 20.28 -12.05
C SER A 137 6.76 19.80 -11.82
N LEU A 138 7.17 19.80 -10.56
CA LEU A 138 8.42 19.20 -10.10
C LEU A 138 8.08 18.02 -9.20
N VAL A 139 8.56 16.84 -9.60
CA VAL A 139 8.32 15.59 -8.87
C VAL A 139 9.66 15.04 -8.37
N GLU A 140 9.72 14.70 -7.09
CA GLU A 140 10.78 13.83 -6.57
C GLU A 140 10.35 12.37 -6.73
N VAL A 141 11.17 11.58 -7.42
CA VAL A 141 11.04 10.12 -7.46
C VAL A 141 12.10 9.54 -6.54
N ALA A 142 11.69 8.92 -5.44
CA ALA A 142 12.56 8.29 -4.46
C ALA A 142 12.45 6.76 -4.53
N LEU A 143 13.56 6.09 -4.82
CA LEU A 143 13.72 4.65 -4.75
C LEU A 143 14.30 4.29 -3.37
N ASP A 144 13.53 3.60 -2.56
CA ASP A 144 13.92 3.17 -1.22
C ASP A 144 14.17 1.66 -1.19
N LEU A 145 15.34 1.28 -0.69
CA LEU A 145 15.79 -0.11 -0.56
C LEU A 145 16.41 -0.37 0.81
N GLY A 146 15.81 -1.29 1.57
CA GLY A 146 16.31 -1.61 2.91
C GLY A 146 15.36 -2.51 3.66
N SER A 147 15.13 -2.21 4.94
CA SER A 147 14.21 -2.99 5.76
C SER A 147 13.53 -2.20 6.87
N ILE A 148 12.41 -2.75 7.32
CA ILE A 148 11.74 -2.41 8.59
C ILE A 148 12.13 -3.52 9.56
N SER A 149 12.40 -3.21 10.83
CA SER A 149 12.70 -4.20 11.86
C SER A 149 12.18 -3.82 13.24
N SER A 150 11.90 -4.80 14.09
CA SER A 150 11.39 -4.55 15.44
C SER A 150 12.04 -5.47 16.48
N ASP A 151 12.96 -4.95 17.28
CA ASP A 151 13.60 -5.72 18.36
C ASP A 151 12.66 -6.03 19.53
N ASN A 152 11.49 -5.36 19.57
CA ASN A 152 10.49 -5.46 20.63
C ASN A 152 9.27 -6.31 20.25
N ALA A 153 9.35 -7.13 19.20
CA ALA A 153 8.21 -7.93 18.73
C ALA A 153 7.69 -8.89 19.82
N LYS A 154 6.39 -8.84 20.11
CA LYS A 154 5.70 -9.73 21.08
C LYS A 154 4.65 -10.60 20.38
N GLY A 155 4.36 -11.78 20.93
CA GLY A 155 3.29 -12.68 20.45
C GLY A 155 3.70 -13.56 19.25
N GLU A 156 2.72 -14.07 18.50
CA GLU A 156 2.94 -14.94 17.31
C GLU A 156 3.80 -14.27 16.22
N ALA A 157 3.87 -12.92 16.20
CA ALA A 157 4.78 -12.14 15.36
C ALA A 157 6.27 -12.35 15.68
N ALA A 158 6.62 -12.89 16.86
CA ALA A 158 7.99 -13.27 17.18
C ALA A 158 8.47 -14.50 16.39
N MET A 159 7.57 -15.24 15.72
CA MET A 159 7.90 -16.47 15.00
C MET A 159 8.17 -16.30 13.49
N SER A 160 7.95 -15.13 12.91
CA SER A 160 8.26 -14.88 11.50
C SER A 160 8.99 -13.55 11.33
N SER A 161 10.28 -13.64 10.99
CA SER A 161 11.19 -12.55 10.61
C SER A 161 10.91 -11.20 11.31
N VAL A 162 11.79 -10.87 12.26
CA VAL A 162 11.96 -9.57 12.93
C VAL A 162 12.18 -8.40 11.95
N SER A 163 12.09 -8.64 10.63
CA SER A 163 12.31 -7.67 9.57
C SER A 163 11.50 -7.96 8.30
N GLU A 164 11.02 -6.89 7.65
CA GLU A 164 10.34 -6.88 6.34
C GLU A 164 11.18 -6.03 5.36
N PRO A 165 11.36 -6.43 4.10
CA PRO A 165 12.09 -5.62 3.13
C PRO A 165 11.33 -4.34 2.75
N ILE A 166 12.09 -3.26 2.53
CA ILE A 166 11.65 -2.03 1.88
C ILE A 166 12.10 -2.11 0.42
N CYS A 167 11.13 -2.19 -0.49
CA CYS A 167 11.31 -2.14 -1.94
C CYS A 167 10.21 -1.26 -2.52
N GLU A 168 10.36 0.05 -2.40
CA GLU A 168 9.31 1.01 -2.77
C GLU A 168 9.83 2.19 -3.57
N LEU A 169 8.93 2.72 -4.41
CA LEU A 169 9.09 3.95 -5.16
C LEU A 169 8.06 4.95 -4.65
N GLU A 170 8.53 6.12 -4.22
CA GLU A 170 7.68 7.24 -3.83
C GLU A 170 7.80 8.33 -4.91
N PHE A 171 6.65 8.80 -5.42
CA PHE A 171 6.55 9.95 -6.30
C PHE A 171 5.93 11.08 -5.49
N GLU A 172 6.75 12.05 -5.07
CA GLU A 172 6.33 13.18 -4.25
C GLU A 172 6.21 14.45 -5.09
N LEU A 173 5.09 15.16 -4.97
CA LEU A 173 4.86 16.41 -5.66
C LEU A 173 5.51 17.57 -4.87
N LEU A 174 6.67 18.03 -5.32
CA LEU A 174 7.33 19.20 -4.73
C LEU A 174 6.61 20.50 -5.12
N SER A 175 6.13 20.60 -6.36
CA SER A 175 5.29 21.71 -6.84
C SER A 175 4.53 21.33 -8.11
N GLY A 176 3.46 22.07 -8.41
CA GLY A 176 2.65 21.87 -9.63
C GLY A 176 1.41 21.02 -9.41
N LYS A 177 1.12 20.10 -10.33
CA LYS A 177 -0.16 19.35 -10.39
C LYS A 177 0.03 17.85 -10.06
N PRO A 178 -0.85 17.26 -9.23
CA PRO A 178 -0.80 15.83 -8.90
C PRO A 178 -0.85 14.88 -10.10
N ALA A 179 -1.44 15.29 -11.23
CA ALA A 179 -1.46 14.52 -12.47
C ALA A 179 -0.05 14.14 -12.99
N ALA A 180 0.98 14.92 -12.64
CA ALA A 180 2.37 14.60 -12.97
C ALA A 180 2.86 13.30 -12.32
N LEU A 181 2.40 13.00 -11.08
CA LEU A 181 2.76 11.78 -10.37
C LEU A 181 2.26 10.54 -11.13
N LEU A 182 0.99 10.58 -11.54
CA LEU A 182 0.38 9.50 -12.29
C LEU A 182 1.05 9.30 -13.66
N THR A 183 1.37 10.40 -14.35
CA THR A 183 2.02 10.35 -15.66
C THR A 183 3.38 9.63 -15.59
N LEU A 184 4.21 9.98 -14.62
CA LEU A 184 5.51 9.34 -14.42
C LEU A 184 5.35 7.87 -13.99
N ALA A 185 4.40 7.58 -13.11
CA ALA A 185 4.10 6.22 -12.68
C ALA A 185 3.62 5.32 -13.84
N GLN A 186 2.77 5.85 -14.74
CA GLN A 186 2.29 5.12 -15.92
C GLN A 186 3.42 4.83 -16.91
N ASP A 187 4.33 5.78 -17.17
CA ASP A 187 5.47 5.55 -18.06
C ASP A 187 6.43 4.47 -17.51
N LEU A 188 6.60 4.41 -16.19
CA LEU A 188 7.35 3.33 -15.54
C LEU A 188 6.62 1.99 -15.62
N ALA A 189 5.33 1.95 -15.27
CA ALA A 189 4.52 0.73 -15.25
C ALA A 189 4.38 0.07 -16.63
N ALA A 190 4.56 0.83 -17.71
CA ALA A 190 4.64 0.29 -19.05
C ALA A 190 5.86 -0.62 -19.30
N LYS A 191 6.90 -0.52 -18.46
CA LYS A 191 8.20 -1.16 -18.67
C LYS A 191 8.59 -2.08 -17.51
N VAL A 192 8.08 -1.81 -16.31
CA VAL A 192 8.51 -2.44 -15.06
C VAL A 192 7.29 -2.88 -14.24
N PRO A 193 7.27 -4.11 -13.69
CA PRO A 193 6.18 -4.56 -12.83
C PRO A 193 6.21 -3.76 -11.54
N VAL A 194 5.13 -3.03 -11.30
CA VAL A 194 4.91 -2.20 -10.12
C VAL A 194 3.47 -2.40 -9.65
N ALA A 195 3.18 -2.05 -8.41
CA ALA A 195 1.85 -2.10 -7.83
C ALA A 195 1.63 -0.85 -6.97
N ILE A 196 0.44 -0.27 -6.97
CA ILE A 196 0.11 0.78 -6.00
C ILE A 196 0.27 0.23 -4.59
N ALA A 197 0.99 0.98 -3.75
CA ALA A 197 1.24 0.67 -2.35
C ALA A 197 0.35 1.54 -1.47
N ARG A 198 -0.37 0.93 -0.52
CA ARG A 198 -1.22 1.66 0.42
C ARG A 198 -0.61 1.82 1.82
N ALA A 199 0.07 0.79 2.33
CA ALA A 199 0.65 0.88 3.66
C ALA A 199 1.95 1.68 3.68
N SER A 200 1.96 2.71 4.53
CA SER A 200 3.18 3.41 4.90
C SER A 200 4.16 2.48 5.62
N LYS A 201 5.45 2.86 5.61
CA LYS A 201 6.49 2.18 6.40
C LYS A 201 6.10 2.08 7.89
N ALA A 202 5.45 3.11 8.43
CA ALA A 202 4.95 3.11 9.81
C ALA A 202 3.87 2.03 10.04
N GLN A 203 2.86 1.94 9.18
CA GLN A 203 1.80 0.92 9.29
C GLN A 203 2.38 -0.50 9.26
N ARG A 204 3.33 -0.75 8.35
CA ARG A 204 4.04 -2.03 8.26
C ARG A 204 4.90 -2.29 9.50
N GLY A 205 5.57 -1.27 10.03
CA GLY A 205 6.32 -1.35 11.28
C GLY A 205 5.48 -1.73 12.50
N TYR A 206 4.29 -1.12 12.66
CA TYR A 206 3.35 -1.55 13.72
C TYR A 206 2.98 -3.03 13.60
N ARG A 207 2.73 -3.52 12.38
CA ARG A 207 2.45 -4.94 12.13
C ARG A 207 3.63 -5.82 12.51
N ILE A 208 4.85 -5.48 12.09
CA ILE A 208 6.07 -6.24 12.42
C ILE A 208 6.35 -6.25 13.92
N ALA A 209 6.02 -5.17 14.63
CA ALA A 209 6.12 -5.11 16.08
C ALA A 209 5.09 -5.99 16.83
N GLY A 210 4.16 -6.65 16.11
CA GLY A 210 3.04 -7.40 16.69
C GLY A 210 1.95 -6.51 17.29
N LEU A 211 1.93 -5.23 16.91
CA LEU A 211 1.05 -4.18 17.43
C LEU A 211 0.00 -3.71 16.40
N GLY A 212 0.06 -4.23 15.18
CA GLY A 212 -0.85 -3.94 14.09
C GLY A 212 -1.65 -5.17 13.67
N ALA A 213 -2.96 -5.03 13.51
CA ALA A 213 -3.78 -6.04 12.85
C ALA A 213 -3.62 -5.94 11.33
N LEU A 214 -3.91 -7.04 10.63
CA LEU A 214 -4.09 -6.98 9.18
C LEU A 214 -5.23 -6.01 8.86
N PRO A 215 -5.05 -5.13 7.87
CA PRO A 215 -6.10 -4.24 7.45
C PRO A 215 -7.36 -5.00 7.01
N LYS A 216 -8.52 -4.48 7.41
CA LYS A 216 -9.83 -5.01 7.03
C LYS A 216 -10.46 -4.14 5.95
N LEU A 217 -11.16 -4.77 5.01
CA LEU A 217 -11.98 -4.05 4.04
C LEU A 217 -13.11 -3.29 4.75
N LYS A 218 -13.43 -2.11 4.22
CA LYS A 218 -14.63 -1.36 4.64
C LYS A 218 -15.88 -2.07 4.10
N ALA A 219 -16.98 -2.06 4.85
CA ALA A 219 -18.23 -2.66 4.39
C ALA A 219 -18.81 -1.87 3.20
N ILE A 220 -19.33 -2.59 2.20
CA ILE A 220 -19.92 -2.01 0.97
C ILE A 220 -21.26 -1.30 1.25
N ALA A 221 -21.90 -1.50 2.41
CA ALA A 221 -23.19 -0.89 2.76
C ALA A 221 -23.20 0.64 2.62
N ASP A 222 -22.05 1.31 2.78
CA ASP A 222 -21.87 2.75 2.59
C ASP A 222 -21.91 3.20 1.11
N ILE A 223 -21.85 2.28 0.14
CA ILE A 223 -21.81 2.58 -1.31
C ILE A 223 -23.22 2.64 -1.93
N SER A 224 -24.23 2.12 -1.22
CA SER A 224 -25.63 2.05 -1.69
C SER A 224 -26.31 3.41 -1.86
N GLU A 225 -25.76 4.49 -1.30
CA GLU A 225 -26.25 5.86 -1.50
C GLU A 225 -25.88 6.47 -2.86
N LEU A 226 -25.01 5.83 -3.64
CA LEU A 226 -24.46 6.40 -4.87
C LEU A 226 -25.15 5.86 -6.12
N SER A 227 -26.47 6.02 -6.20
CA SER A 227 -27.20 5.83 -7.46
C SER A 227 -27.26 7.15 -8.23
N GLN A 228 -26.87 7.10 -9.51
CA GLN A 228 -26.68 8.21 -10.48
C GLN A 228 -25.23 8.71 -10.64
N GLY A 229 -24.42 7.97 -11.42
CA GLY A 229 -23.12 8.43 -11.95
C GLY A 229 -21.96 8.55 -10.95
N SER A 230 -22.25 8.91 -9.69
CA SER A 230 -21.33 8.96 -8.56
C SER A 230 -20.96 7.57 -8.03
N GLY A 231 -21.83 6.56 -8.23
CA GLY A 231 -21.61 5.19 -7.75
C GLY A 231 -20.43 4.48 -8.40
N ALA A 232 -20.27 4.62 -9.72
CA ALA A 232 -19.15 3.98 -10.40
C ALA A 232 -17.81 4.57 -9.96
N LEU A 233 -17.73 5.89 -9.74
CA LEU A 233 -16.52 6.53 -9.21
C LEU A 233 -16.24 6.09 -7.76
N ALA A 234 -17.27 5.97 -6.94
CA ALA A 234 -17.11 5.43 -5.58
C ALA A 234 -16.68 3.96 -5.56
N VAL A 235 -17.17 3.14 -6.49
CA VAL A 235 -16.70 1.75 -6.67
C VAL A 235 -15.25 1.72 -7.15
N LEU A 236 -14.86 2.62 -8.06
CA LEU A 236 -13.46 2.77 -8.46
C LEU A 236 -12.58 3.16 -7.27
N GLU A 237 -12.98 4.16 -6.49
CA GLU A 237 -12.26 4.59 -5.29
C GLU A 237 -12.16 3.46 -4.27
N TYR A 238 -13.27 2.79 -3.94
CA TYR A 238 -13.29 1.64 -3.04
C TYR A 238 -12.39 0.51 -3.52
N GLY A 239 -12.48 0.13 -4.80
CA GLY A 239 -11.72 -0.98 -5.35
C GLY A 239 -10.23 -0.67 -5.44
N LEU A 240 -9.84 0.56 -5.79
CA LEU A 240 -8.45 1.02 -5.80
C LEU A 240 -7.86 1.13 -4.38
N ASP A 241 -8.71 1.34 -3.38
CA ASP A 241 -8.33 1.27 -1.98
C ASP A 241 -8.19 -0.18 -1.48
N ALA A 242 -9.14 -1.04 -1.86
CA ALA A 242 -9.26 -2.42 -1.40
C ALA A 242 -8.22 -3.35 -2.03
N TRP A 243 -7.94 -3.18 -3.33
CA TRP A 243 -7.02 -4.05 -4.07
C TRP A 243 -5.60 -4.09 -3.46
N PRO A 244 -4.86 -2.98 -3.31
CA PRO A 244 -3.52 -3.03 -2.73
C PRO A 244 -3.52 -3.56 -1.29
N LEU A 245 -4.61 -3.33 -0.54
CA LEU A 245 -4.81 -3.86 0.80
C LEU A 245 -4.83 -5.40 0.81
N LEU A 246 -5.56 -5.99 -0.14
CA LEU A 246 -5.69 -7.44 -0.26
C LEU A 246 -4.39 -8.09 -0.71
N LEU A 247 -3.66 -7.45 -1.64
CA LEU A 247 -2.32 -7.90 -2.02
C LEU A 247 -1.35 -7.89 -0.83
N GLU A 248 -1.44 -6.88 0.02
CA GLU A 248 -0.65 -6.79 1.24
C GLU A 248 -1.02 -7.90 2.25
N ASN A 249 -2.32 -8.12 2.47
CA ASN A 249 -2.77 -9.21 3.34
C ASN A 249 -2.29 -10.58 2.84
N LEU A 250 -2.37 -10.83 1.53
CA LEU A 250 -1.85 -12.04 0.91
C LEU A 250 -0.33 -12.16 1.09
N ALA A 251 0.42 -11.07 0.90
CA ALA A 251 1.87 -11.06 1.09
C ALA A 251 2.30 -11.39 2.53
N VAL A 252 1.48 -11.05 3.53
CA VAL A 252 1.73 -11.40 4.94
C VAL A 252 1.30 -12.84 5.25
N LEU A 253 0.10 -13.24 4.81
CA LEU A 253 -0.50 -14.51 5.21
C LEU A 253 0.12 -15.71 4.47
N THR A 254 0.34 -15.58 3.16
CA THR A 254 0.73 -16.70 2.30
C THR A 254 2.09 -17.33 2.67
N PRO A 255 3.14 -16.58 3.02
CA PRO A 255 4.40 -17.19 3.48
C PRO A 255 4.29 -17.94 4.80
N LEU A 256 3.27 -17.64 5.61
CA LEU A 256 3.02 -18.23 6.93
C LEU A 256 1.92 -19.29 6.88
N MET A 257 1.56 -19.76 5.69
CA MET A 257 0.40 -20.62 5.48
C MET A 257 0.50 -21.90 6.30
N ASN A 258 -0.58 -22.19 7.01
CA ASN A 258 -0.83 -23.45 7.71
C ASN A 258 -2.35 -23.68 7.79
N GLY A 259 -2.79 -24.77 8.40
CA GLY A 259 -4.23 -25.07 8.50
C GLY A 259 -5.05 -23.99 9.22
N ALA A 260 -4.47 -23.22 10.14
CA ALA A 260 -5.18 -22.22 10.93
C ALA A 260 -5.45 -20.90 10.18
N ASN A 261 -4.61 -20.53 9.20
CA ASN A 261 -4.78 -19.29 8.42
C ASN A 261 -5.16 -19.51 6.96
N LEU A 262 -5.35 -20.77 6.53
CA LEU A 262 -5.77 -21.12 5.18
C LEU A 262 -7.09 -20.43 4.77
N SER A 263 -8.08 -20.38 5.67
CA SER A 263 -9.36 -19.70 5.39
C SER A 263 -9.15 -18.21 5.11
N ALA A 264 -8.29 -17.53 5.87
CA ALA A 264 -7.99 -16.12 5.64
C ALA A 264 -7.30 -15.86 4.29
N ILE A 265 -6.46 -16.79 3.83
CA ILE A 265 -5.83 -16.73 2.49
C ILE A 265 -6.90 -16.89 1.40
N ILE A 266 -7.77 -17.88 1.53
CA ILE A 266 -8.88 -18.13 0.58
C ILE A 266 -9.84 -16.94 0.52
N ASP A 267 -10.20 -16.38 1.68
CA ASP A 267 -11.06 -15.20 1.79
C ASP A 267 -10.41 -13.99 1.10
N ALA A 268 -9.11 -13.76 1.32
CA ALA A 268 -8.39 -12.64 0.71
C ALA A 268 -8.30 -12.77 -0.83
N TRP A 269 -8.05 -13.97 -1.36
CA TRP A 269 -8.09 -14.22 -2.80
C TRP A 269 -9.49 -14.05 -3.40
N SER A 270 -10.52 -14.57 -2.71
CA SER A 270 -11.92 -14.43 -3.14
C SER A 270 -12.33 -12.96 -3.19
N GLN A 271 -12.00 -12.20 -2.14
CA GLN A 271 -12.24 -10.76 -2.07
C GLN A 271 -11.49 -10.01 -3.17
N LEU A 272 -10.25 -10.39 -3.49
CA LEU A 272 -9.47 -9.77 -4.56
C LEU A 272 -10.15 -9.95 -5.91
N ILE A 273 -10.62 -11.16 -6.22
CA ILE A 273 -11.36 -11.46 -7.45
C ILE A 273 -12.65 -10.63 -7.51
N SER A 274 -13.44 -10.60 -6.42
CA SER A 274 -14.66 -9.79 -6.36
C SER A 274 -14.40 -8.29 -6.54
N VAL A 275 -13.32 -7.76 -5.96
CA VAL A 275 -12.91 -6.36 -6.15
C VAL A 275 -12.58 -6.08 -7.62
N LEU A 276 -11.87 -6.98 -8.30
CA LEU A 276 -11.57 -6.83 -9.73
C LEU A 276 -12.83 -6.84 -10.60
N GLU A 277 -13.80 -7.69 -10.27
CA GLU A 277 -15.10 -7.73 -10.95
C GLU A 277 -15.91 -6.45 -10.73
N LEU A 278 -15.93 -5.93 -9.50
CA LEU A 278 -16.56 -4.65 -9.18
C LEU A 278 -15.93 -3.49 -9.95
N LEU A 279 -14.60 -3.43 -9.99
CA LEU A 279 -13.86 -2.43 -10.77
C LEU A 279 -14.19 -2.51 -12.25
N GLN A 280 -14.22 -3.72 -12.82
CA GLN A 280 -14.60 -3.92 -14.23
C GLN A 280 -16.04 -3.47 -14.49
N GLY A 281 -16.98 -3.81 -13.60
CA GLY A 281 -18.38 -3.36 -13.70
C GLY A 281 -18.52 -1.84 -13.62
N ALA A 282 -17.71 -1.18 -12.78
CA ALA A 282 -17.66 0.27 -12.70
C ALA A 282 -17.19 0.88 -14.02
N VAL A 283 -16.11 0.36 -14.62
CA VAL A 283 -15.62 0.80 -15.94
C VAL A 283 -16.68 0.63 -17.02
N VAL A 284 -17.39 -0.50 -17.06
CA VAL A 284 -18.50 -0.72 -18.00
C VAL A 284 -19.58 0.34 -17.82
N THR A 285 -19.92 0.69 -16.57
CA THR A 285 -20.94 1.70 -16.24
C THR A 285 -20.57 3.10 -16.75
N ILE A 286 -19.28 3.46 -16.71
CA ILE A 286 -18.80 4.77 -17.19
C ILE A 286 -18.20 4.73 -18.61
N SER A 287 -18.30 3.60 -19.31
CA SER A 287 -17.65 3.38 -20.62
C SER A 287 -17.94 4.46 -21.66
N SER A 288 -19.16 5.01 -21.67
CA SER A 288 -19.57 6.10 -22.58
C SER A 288 -18.83 7.42 -22.34
N LYS A 289 -18.17 7.59 -21.19
CA LYS A 289 -17.37 8.76 -20.81
C LYS A 289 -15.87 8.56 -20.99
N ILE A 290 -15.44 7.38 -21.43
CA ILE A 290 -14.04 7.02 -21.62
C ILE A 290 -13.73 7.04 -23.13
N GLU A 291 -12.58 7.60 -23.50
CA GLU A 291 -12.10 7.54 -24.88
C GLU A 291 -11.98 6.08 -25.36
N PRO A 292 -12.40 5.74 -26.59
CA PRO A 292 -12.45 4.36 -27.06
C PRO A 292 -11.13 3.59 -26.95
N GLU A 293 -10.00 4.26 -27.23
CA GLU A 293 -8.66 3.66 -27.13
C GLU A 293 -8.29 3.33 -25.68
N LYS A 294 -8.56 4.24 -24.75
CA LYS A 294 -8.33 4.02 -23.30
C LYS A 294 -9.22 2.90 -22.77
N LEU A 295 -10.50 2.88 -23.17
CA LEU A 295 -11.43 1.82 -22.78
C LEU A 295 -10.97 0.45 -23.29
N ALA A 296 -10.51 0.37 -24.55
CA ALA A 296 -9.98 -0.85 -25.13
C ALA A 296 -8.72 -1.34 -24.37
N ALA A 297 -7.82 -0.44 -24.02
CA ALA A 297 -6.63 -0.76 -23.22
C ALA A 297 -7.01 -1.31 -21.85
N VAL A 298 -7.85 -0.61 -21.09
CA VAL A 298 -8.30 -1.05 -19.74
C VAL A 298 -9.02 -2.39 -19.80
N ASN A 299 -9.88 -2.63 -20.80
CA ASN A 299 -10.54 -3.92 -20.96
C ASN A 299 -9.55 -5.06 -21.24
N LEU A 300 -8.55 -4.82 -22.09
CA LEU A 300 -7.48 -5.79 -22.36
C LEU A 300 -6.66 -6.08 -21.11
N GLU A 301 -6.37 -5.05 -20.31
CA GLU A 301 -5.66 -5.17 -19.04
C GLU A 301 -6.45 -6.03 -18.04
N PHE A 302 -7.76 -5.80 -17.89
CA PHE A 302 -8.63 -6.67 -17.09
C PHE A 302 -8.58 -8.13 -17.54
N THR A 303 -8.67 -8.39 -18.84
CA THR A 303 -8.59 -9.76 -19.39
C THR A 303 -7.27 -10.41 -18.99
N LYS A 304 -6.13 -9.74 -19.21
CA LYS A 304 -4.81 -10.28 -18.88
C LYS A 304 -4.60 -10.51 -17.37
N VAL A 305 -5.13 -9.63 -16.52
CA VAL A 305 -5.09 -9.83 -15.06
C VAL A 305 -5.95 -11.03 -14.67
N LYS A 306 -7.13 -11.20 -15.25
CA LYS A 306 -7.99 -12.38 -15.02
C LYS A 306 -7.34 -13.67 -15.51
N ASP A 307 -6.65 -13.65 -16.64
CA ASP A 307 -5.89 -14.81 -17.14
C ASP A 307 -4.80 -15.23 -16.15
N CYS A 308 -4.11 -14.26 -15.54
CA CYS A 308 -3.13 -14.50 -14.47
C CYS A 308 -3.74 -15.14 -13.22
N LEU A 309 -5.04 -14.94 -12.99
CA LEU A 309 -5.78 -15.48 -11.84
C LEU A 309 -6.54 -16.77 -12.18
N SER A 310 -6.48 -17.26 -13.41
CA SER A 310 -7.30 -18.37 -13.92
C SER A 310 -7.26 -19.62 -13.04
N GLN A 311 -6.08 -20.04 -12.60
CA GLN A 311 -5.92 -21.21 -11.72
C GLN A 311 -6.57 -21.01 -10.35
N VAL A 312 -6.43 -19.82 -9.77
CA VAL A 312 -7.08 -19.47 -8.49
C VAL A 312 -8.59 -19.44 -8.66
N ILE A 313 -9.09 -18.82 -9.73
CA ILE A 313 -10.52 -18.74 -10.04
C ILE A 313 -11.12 -20.14 -10.24
N GLU A 314 -10.46 -21.00 -11.02
CA GLU A 314 -10.91 -22.38 -11.26
C GLU A 314 -10.98 -23.19 -9.97
N LEU A 315 -9.96 -23.09 -9.12
CA LEU A 315 -9.93 -23.74 -7.81
C LEU A 315 -11.09 -23.26 -6.93
N LEU A 316 -11.26 -21.94 -6.77
CA LEU A 316 -12.31 -21.36 -5.93
C LEU A 316 -13.72 -21.69 -6.45
N ASN A 317 -13.92 -21.71 -7.77
CA ASN A 317 -15.20 -22.10 -8.38
C ASN A 317 -15.52 -23.60 -8.16
N THR A 318 -14.51 -24.46 -8.31
CA THR A 318 -14.66 -25.90 -8.03
C THR A 318 -15.09 -26.13 -6.58
N LEU A 319 -14.46 -25.40 -5.66
CA LEU A 319 -14.79 -25.44 -4.24
C LEU A 319 -16.19 -24.91 -3.92
N ALA A 320 -16.61 -23.80 -4.54
CA ALA A 320 -17.95 -23.24 -4.35
C ALA A 320 -19.04 -24.22 -4.81
N ASN A 321 -18.84 -24.84 -5.98
CA ASN A 321 -19.76 -25.83 -6.56
C ASN A 321 -19.78 -27.16 -5.79
N ALA A 322 -18.70 -27.49 -5.08
CA ALA A 322 -18.63 -28.67 -4.21
C ALA A 322 -19.27 -28.44 -2.82
N SER A 323 -19.77 -27.23 -2.51
CA SER A 323 -20.34 -26.87 -1.21
C SER A 323 -21.85 -26.62 -1.28
N GLU A 324 -22.61 -27.08 -0.27
CA GLU A 324 -24.01 -26.64 -0.06
C GLU A 324 -24.12 -25.26 0.64
N ALA A 325 -23.01 -24.62 1.04
CA ALA A 325 -22.99 -23.22 1.48
C ALA A 325 -21.54 -22.66 1.57
N PRO A 326 -21.23 -21.51 0.93
CA PRO A 326 -19.93 -20.82 1.02
C PRO A 326 -19.56 -20.33 2.44
N ASN A 327 -20.56 -20.12 3.30
CA ASN A 327 -20.37 -19.54 4.63
C ASN A 327 -19.88 -20.56 5.69
N ALA A 328 -19.61 -21.81 5.30
CA ALA A 328 -19.22 -22.91 6.20
C ALA A 328 -17.70 -23.18 6.24
N TRP A 329 -16.87 -22.34 5.62
CA TRP A 329 -15.40 -22.44 5.71
C TRP A 329 -14.73 -22.01 7.02
N PRO A 330 -15.37 -21.32 8.00
CA PRO A 330 -14.64 -20.91 9.19
C PRO A 330 -14.53 -22.14 10.12
N GLN A 331 -13.31 -22.63 10.28
CA GLN A 331 -12.89 -23.78 11.09
C GLN A 331 -12.85 -25.13 10.39
N ILE A 332 -12.31 -25.20 9.16
CA ILE A 332 -11.69 -26.46 8.73
C ILE A 332 -10.47 -26.73 9.63
N THR A 333 -10.70 -27.39 10.76
CA THR A 333 -9.68 -28.26 11.33
C THR A 333 -9.47 -29.40 10.33
N SER A 334 -8.28 -29.99 10.29
CA SER A 334 -7.92 -31.11 9.38
C SER A 334 -8.90 -32.30 9.41
N GLU A 335 -9.85 -32.31 10.33
CA GLU A 335 -10.79 -33.39 10.61
C GLU A 335 -12.12 -33.30 9.83
N GLN A 336 -12.54 -32.13 9.31
CA GLN A 336 -13.91 -31.97 8.78
C GLN A 336 -14.07 -32.12 7.26
N ARG A 337 -13.01 -31.95 6.44
CA ARG A 337 -12.95 -32.32 5.00
C ARG A 337 -11.51 -32.59 4.54
N PRO A 338 -10.94 -33.78 4.80
CA PRO A 338 -9.49 -34.01 4.68
C PRO A 338 -8.93 -33.78 3.27
N GLU A 339 -9.64 -34.23 2.23
CA GLU A 339 -9.14 -34.24 0.85
C GLU A 339 -9.07 -32.84 0.23
N GLN A 340 -10.16 -32.07 0.28
CA GLN A 340 -10.20 -30.67 -0.19
C GLN A 340 -9.20 -29.79 0.58
N THR A 341 -9.03 -30.03 1.88
CA THR A 341 -8.06 -29.30 2.71
C THR A 341 -6.62 -29.62 2.30
N GLN A 342 -6.32 -30.88 2.00
CA GLN A 342 -5.00 -31.28 1.53
C GLN A 342 -4.67 -30.68 0.16
N GLU A 343 -5.63 -30.68 -0.78
CA GLU A 343 -5.47 -30.03 -2.09
C GLU A 343 -5.16 -28.53 -1.93
N LEU A 344 -5.92 -27.85 -1.07
CA LEU A 344 -5.75 -26.42 -0.79
C LEU A 344 -4.41 -26.08 -0.13
N LEU A 345 -3.91 -26.95 0.75
CA LEU A 345 -2.59 -26.80 1.38
C LEU A 345 -1.44 -27.09 0.39
N GLN A 346 -1.68 -27.91 -0.63
CA GLN A 346 -0.70 -28.23 -1.67
C GLN A 346 -0.71 -27.22 -2.83
N PHE A 347 -1.79 -26.45 -2.99
CA PHE A 347 -1.86 -25.41 -4.00
C PHE A 347 -0.81 -24.33 -3.74
N ASN A 348 -0.08 -23.95 -4.79
CA ASN A 348 1.06 -23.05 -4.68
C ASN A 348 0.63 -21.57 -4.65
N TRP A 349 -0.07 -21.18 -3.59
CA TRP A 349 -0.57 -19.82 -3.37
C TRP A 349 0.53 -18.76 -3.48
N LEU A 350 1.74 -19.06 -2.99
CA LEU A 350 2.86 -18.13 -3.02
C LEU A 350 3.31 -17.84 -4.46
N GLU A 351 3.34 -18.87 -5.31
CA GLU A 351 3.67 -18.71 -6.72
C GLU A 351 2.60 -17.91 -7.47
N GLN A 352 1.31 -18.16 -7.18
CA GLN A 352 0.23 -17.34 -7.77
C GLN A 352 0.36 -15.86 -7.39
N LEU A 353 0.66 -15.57 -6.12
CA LEU A 353 0.87 -14.20 -5.66
C LEU A 353 2.08 -13.56 -6.36
N LYS A 354 3.19 -14.29 -6.49
CA LYS A 354 4.38 -13.82 -7.20
C LYS A 354 4.07 -13.54 -8.66
N GLN A 355 3.41 -14.46 -9.37
CA GLN A 355 3.04 -14.26 -10.77
C GLN A 355 2.22 -13.00 -10.96
N LEU A 356 1.26 -12.74 -10.07
CA LEU A 356 0.46 -11.51 -10.09
C LEU A 356 1.32 -10.26 -9.82
N GLN A 357 2.19 -10.29 -8.82
CA GLN A 357 3.06 -9.15 -8.44
C GLN A 357 4.14 -8.84 -9.48
N HIS A 358 4.61 -9.83 -10.23
CA HIS A 358 5.62 -9.66 -11.29
C HIS A 358 4.98 -9.37 -12.65
N ASN A 359 3.65 -9.32 -12.74
CA ASN A 359 2.94 -9.02 -13.98
C ASN A 359 2.87 -7.50 -14.20
N LEU A 360 3.46 -7.05 -15.31
CA LEU A 360 3.43 -5.65 -15.77
C LEU A 360 2.01 -5.07 -15.79
N VAL A 361 1.05 -5.86 -16.27
CA VAL A 361 -0.31 -5.43 -16.51
C VAL A 361 -1.05 -5.07 -15.24
N MET A 362 -0.64 -5.64 -14.10
CA MET A 362 -1.27 -5.38 -12.82
C MET A 362 -1.12 -3.91 -12.41
N GLY A 363 0.11 -3.39 -12.45
CA GLY A 363 0.40 -1.98 -12.19
C GLY A 363 -0.21 -1.04 -13.22
N GLN A 364 -0.17 -1.42 -14.50
CA GLN A 364 -0.79 -0.64 -15.58
C GLN A 364 -2.29 -0.46 -15.33
N LEU A 365 -3.00 -1.55 -15.02
CA LEU A 365 -4.44 -1.51 -14.75
C LEU A 365 -4.75 -0.63 -13.54
N GLN A 366 -4.03 -0.79 -12.43
CA GLN A 366 -4.23 0.04 -11.24
C GLN A 366 -4.07 1.53 -11.53
N LEU A 367 -3.01 1.92 -12.23
CA LEU A 367 -2.73 3.32 -12.56
C LEU A 367 -3.71 3.87 -13.59
N ASN A 368 -4.13 3.08 -14.58
CA ASN A 368 -5.13 3.52 -15.54
C ASN A 368 -6.51 3.72 -14.90
N LEU A 369 -6.91 2.82 -14.00
CA LEU A 369 -8.13 2.99 -13.20
C LEU A 369 -8.05 4.23 -12.29
N LEU A 370 -6.87 4.50 -11.70
CA LEU A 370 -6.64 5.73 -10.94
C LEU A 370 -6.81 6.96 -11.84
N GLY A 371 -6.28 6.94 -13.07
CA GLY A 371 -6.49 8.01 -14.05
C GLY A 371 -7.96 8.25 -14.36
N LEU A 372 -8.75 7.19 -14.54
CA LEU A 372 -10.21 7.30 -14.74
C LEU A 372 -10.92 7.92 -13.53
N LEU A 373 -10.51 7.54 -12.31
CA LEU A 373 -11.05 8.11 -11.07
C LEU A 373 -10.74 9.61 -10.94
N LEU A 374 -9.50 10.02 -11.24
CA LEU A 374 -9.09 11.42 -11.15
C LEU A 374 -9.78 12.30 -12.20
N ALA A 375 -9.85 11.83 -13.45
CA ALA A 375 -10.58 12.52 -14.52
C ALA A 375 -12.08 12.65 -14.20
N GLY A 376 -12.70 11.58 -13.68
CA GLY A 376 -14.11 11.58 -13.32
C GLY A 376 -14.47 12.43 -12.10
N SER A 377 -13.51 12.69 -11.20
CA SER A 377 -13.69 13.52 -10.01
C SER A 377 -13.37 15.00 -10.20
N GLY A 378 -12.90 15.39 -11.40
CA GLY A 378 -12.50 16.78 -11.71
C GLY A 378 -11.25 17.24 -10.96
N LYS A 379 -10.35 16.33 -10.58
CA LYS A 379 -9.12 16.59 -9.81
C LYS A 379 -7.83 16.54 -10.65
N GLU A 380 -7.89 16.96 -11.91
CA GLU A 380 -6.71 17.02 -12.81
C GLU A 380 -5.75 18.19 -12.55
#